data_AF-K7LCU1-F1
#
_entry.id   AF-K7LCU1-F1
#
_cell.length_a   1.000
_cell.length_b   1.000
_cell.length_c   1.000
_cell.angle_alpha   90.00
_cell.angle_beta   90.00
_cell.angle_gamma   90.00
#
_symmetry.space_group_name_H-M   'P 1'
#
loop_
_entity.id
_entity.type
_entity.pdbx_description
1 polymer ?
#
loop_
_entity_poly.entity_id
_entity_poly.type
_entity_poly.pdbx_seq_one_letter_code
_entity_poly.pdbx_strand_id
1 'polypeptide(L)'
;MLRNIDQFVVLCNGIRLIITKMDKYVLEGKIISGSKLGIKIYIPGLSLTPFDLRIPFKFQRRLFSLSISFTMTINKSKGQFLKHVGLFFPQSTFSHG
;
A
#
# COMPACT_ATOMS: atom_id res chain seq x y z
N MET A 1 -2.63 -7.58 -2.93
CA MET A 1 -3.72 -6.66 -3.26
C MET A 1 -4.01 -5.85 -2.01
N LEU A 2 -3.81 -4.53 -2.04
CA LEU A 2 -4.22 -3.65 -0.95
C LEU A 2 -5.75 -3.59 -0.96
N ARG A 3 -6.38 -3.86 0.18
CA ARG A 3 -7.84 -3.77 0.32
C ARG A 3 -8.18 -2.35 0.79
N ASN A 4 -9.21 -1.74 0.19
CA ASN A 4 -9.82 -0.52 0.70
C ASN A 4 -10.40 -0.83 2.08
N ILE A 5 -9.80 -0.24 3.12
CA ILE A 5 -10.23 -0.45 4.52
C ILE A 5 -11.49 0.37 4.82
N ASP A 6 -11.64 1.51 4.16
CA ASP A 6 -12.83 2.34 4.33
C ASP A 6 -13.03 3.25 3.10
N GLN A 7 -14.24 3.25 2.53
CA GLN A 7 -14.61 4.19 1.47
C GLN A 7 -14.91 5.59 2.05
N PHE A 8 -15.26 5.69 3.34
CA PHE A 8 -15.53 6.98 3.99
C PHE A 8 -14.25 7.79 4.20
N VAL A 9 -13.20 7.14 4.70
CA VAL A 9 -11.85 7.70 4.74
C VAL A 9 -11.15 7.28 3.47
N VAL A 10 -11.55 7.86 2.31
CA VAL A 10 -10.92 7.73 0.97
C VAL A 10 -9.45 7.28 1.08
N LEU A 11 -9.22 5.98 1.21
CA LEU A 11 -7.93 5.32 1.31
C LEU A 11 -7.83 4.47 0.05
N CYS A 12 -8.02 5.15 -1.09
CA CYS A 12 -7.94 4.54 -2.40
C CYS A 12 -6.49 4.14 -2.72
N ASN A 13 -6.34 3.10 -3.53
CA ASN A 13 -5.05 2.66 -4.07
C ASN A 13 -4.32 3.84 -4.73
N GLY A 14 -3.21 4.28 -4.14
CA GLY A 14 -2.42 5.43 -4.63
C GLY A 14 -2.19 6.53 -3.61
N ILE A 15 -2.95 6.55 -2.51
CA ILE A 15 -2.69 7.50 -1.43
C ILE A 15 -1.41 7.13 -0.71
N ARG A 16 -0.57 8.15 -0.56
CA ARG A 16 0.71 8.06 0.15
C ARG A 16 0.56 8.64 1.53
N LEU A 17 1.18 7.97 2.47
CA LEU A 17 1.07 8.23 3.89
C LEU A 17 2.48 8.27 4.49
N ILE A 18 2.70 9.18 5.43
CA ILE A 18 3.82 9.07 6.37
C ILE A 18 3.27 8.44 7.63
N ILE A 19 3.84 7.31 8.05
CA ILE A 19 3.48 6.68 9.33
C ILE A 19 4.04 7.54 10.46
N THR A 20 3.17 8.00 11.35
CA THR A 20 3.51 8.88 12.47
C THR A 20 3.58 8.13 13.81
N LYS A 21 2.82 7.04 13.95
CA LYS A 21 2.85 6.18 15.13
C LYS A 21 2.55 4.72 14.76
N MET A 22 3.20 3.79 15.46
CA MET A 22 2.95 2.36 15.31
C MET A 22 2.56 1.75 16.65
N ASP A 23 1.32 1.29 16.77
CA ASP A 23 0.83 0.53 17.92
C ASP A 23 0.60 -0.94 17.55
N LYS A 24 0.32 -1.79 18.54
CA LYS A 24 0.20 -3.25 18.38
C LYS A 24 -0.83 -3.69 17.33
N TYR A 25 -1.91 -2.93 17.15
CA TYR A 25 -3.05 -3.31 16.29
C TYR A 25 -3.47 -2.23 15.29
N VAL A 26 -2.92 -1.02 15.42
CA VAL A 26 -3.30 0.16 14.63
C VAL A 26 -2.05 0.93 14.27
N LEU A 27 -1.97 1.36 13.02
CA LEU A 27 -0.97 2.32 12.57
C LEU A 27 -1.62 3.68 12.42
N GLU A 28 -0.92 4.73 12.85
CA GLU A 28 -1.29 6.11 12.58
C GLU A 28 -0.47 6.62 11.40
N GLY A 29 -1.14 7.27 10.44
CA GLY A 29 -0.46 7.90 9.31
C GLY A 29 -1.05 9.26 8.97
N LYS A 30 -0.23 10.12 8.38
CA LYS A 30 -0.63 11.41 7.82
C LYS A 30 -0.64 11.34 6.30
N ILE A 31 -1.73 11.79 5.67
CA ILE A 31 -1.85 11.83 4.22
C ILE A 31 -0.92 12.87 3.63
N ILE A 32 -0.11 12.47 2.64
CA ILE A 32 0.84 13.32 1.91
C ILE A 32 0.55 13.40 0.41
N SER A 33 -0.56 12.83 -0.05
CA SER A 33 -0.96 12.86 -1.46
C SER A 33 -2.49 12.84 -1.60
N GLY A 34 -3.00 13.41 -2.69
CA GLY A 34 -4.44 13.48 -2.98
C GLY A 34 -5.13 14.71 -2.36
N SER A 35 -6.47 14.70 -2.37
CA SER A 35 -7.29 15.84 -1.94
C SER A 35 -7.35 16.05 -0.42
N LYS A 36 -6.98 15.04 0.37
CA LYS A 36 -7.06 15.04 1.84
C LYS A 36 -5.70 15.27 2.52
N LEU A 37 -4.86 16.12 1.93
CA LEU A 37 -3.52 16.43 2.43
C LEU A 37 -3.54 16.84 3.90
N GLY A 38 -2.63 16.25 4.68
CA GLY A 38 -2.41 16.58 6.09
C GLY A 38 -3.37 15.92 7.08
N ILE A 39 -4.43 15.25 6.61
CA ILE A 39 -5.36 14.53 7.49
C ILE A 39 -4.65 13.33 8.13
N LYS A 40 -4.87 13.16 9.43
CA LYS A 40 -4.42 12.01 10.21
C LYS A 40 -5.44 10.89 10.08
N ILE A 41 -4.96 9.68 9.82
CA ILE A 41 -5.77 8.48 9.62
C ILE A 41 -5.24 7.32 10.47
N TYR A 42 -6.12 6.40 10.80
CA TYR A 42 -5.80 5.18 11.54
C TYR A 42 -6.05 3.97 10.66
N ILE A 43 -5.07 3.08 10.58
CA ILE A 43 -5.10 1.88 9.75
C ILE A 43 -5.13 0.67 10.68
N PRO A 44 -6.29 0.02 10.86
CA PRO A 44 -6.38 -1.23 11.60
C PRO A 44 -5.70 -2.37 10.85
N GLY A 45 -5.13 -3.31 11.61
CA GLY A 45 -4.63 -4.57 11.06
C GLY A 45 -5.78 -5.44 10.55
N LEU A 46 -5.69 -5.89 9.30
CA LEU A 46 -6.60 -6.84 8.68
C LEU A 46 -6.14 -8.27 8.98
N SER A 47 -7.07 -9.16 9.33
CA SER A 47 -6.80 -10.59 9.44
C SER A 47 -7.26 -11.28 8.16
N LEU A 48 -6.33 -11.87 7.42
CA LEU A 48 -6.60 -12.68 6.24
C LEU A 48 -6.55 -14.16 6.62
N THR A 49 -7.70 -14.81 6.60
CA THR A 49 -7.82 -16.27 6.70
C THR A 49 -7.92 -16.83 5.28
N PRO A 50 -7.03 -17.72 4.82
CA PRO A 50 -7.22 -18.43 3.57
C PRO A 50 -8.42 -19.38 3.71
N PHE A 51 -9.25 -19.41 2.68
CA PHE A 51 -10.46 -20.25 2.60
C PHE A 51 -10.18 -21.66 2.05
N ASP A 52 -8.91 -22.05 1.85
CA ASP A 52 -8.60 -23.33 1.23
C ASP A 52 -8.88 -24.50 2.19
N LEU A 53 -9.91 -25.28 1.84
CA LEU A 53 -10.39 -26.44 2.60
C LEU A 53 -9.37 -27.59 2.66
N ARG A 54 -8.28 -27.53 1.88
CA ARG A 54 -7.25 -28.58 1.82
C ARG A 54 -6.20 -28.50 2.94
N ILE A 55 -6.19 -27.43 3.73
CA ILE A 55 -5.21 -27.23 4.80
C ILE A 55 -5.83 -27.67 6.13
N PRO A 56 -5.24 -28.61 6.89
CA PRO A 56 -5.83 -29.17 8.11
C PRO A 56 -5.83 -28.21 9.32
N PHE A 57 -5.44 -26.95 9.15
CA PHE A 57 -5.40 -25.95 10.21
C PHE A 57 -5.86 -24.58 9.70
N LYS A 58 -6.48 -23.79 10.59
CA LYS A 58 -6.86 -22.40 10.30
C LYS A 58 -5.63 -21.50 10.38
N PHE A 59 -5.15 -21.02 9.24
CA PHE A 59 -4.09 -20.02 9.19
C PHE A 59 -4.70 -18.61 9.21
N GLN A 60 -4.20 -17.70 10.04
CA GLN A 60 -4.59 -16.29 9.99
C GLN A 60 -3.35 -15.41 9.82
N ARG A 61 -3.30 -14.64 8.74
CA ARG A 61 -2.25 -13.64 8.50
C ARG A 61 -2.76 -12.27 8.89
N ARG A 62 -2.22 -11.69 9.97
CA ARG A 62 -2.46 -10.28 10.31
C ARG A 62 -1.55 -9.39 9.49
N LEU A 63 -2.13 -8.40 8.82
CA LEU A 63 -1.44 -7.50 7.92
C LEU A 63 -2.08 -6.12 7.95
N PHE A 64 -1.25 -5.10 7.81
CA PHE A 64 -1.75 -3.78 7.44
C PHE A 64 -1.86 -3.68 5.93
N SER A 65 -2.90 -3.02 5.43
CA SER A 65 -3.05 -2.73 3.99
C SER A 65 -2.13 -1.56 3.62
N LEU A 66 -0.82 -1.79 3.64
CA LEU A 66 0.20 -0.81 3.32
C LEU A 66 1.31 -1.43 2.46
N SER A 67 1.95 -0.60 1.64
CA SER A 67 3.19 -0.93 0.94
C SER A 67 4.14 0.27 1.00
N ILE A 68 5.44 -0.01 1.05
CA ILE A 68 6.47 1.02 0.93
C ILE A 68 6.30 1.73 -0.42
N SER A 69 6.37 3.06 -0.42
CA SER A 69 6.04 3.89 -1.60
C SER A 69 7.22 4.71 -2.15
N PHE A 70 8.41 4.64 -1.53
CA PHE A 70 9.62 5.31 -2.01
C PHE A 70 10.09 4.75 -3.35
N THR A 71 9.99 3.44 -3.51
CA THR A 71 10.34 2.73 -4.74
C THR A 71 9.19 1.81 -5.11
N MET A 72 8.85 1.74 -6.39
CA MET A 72 7.86 0.81 -6.90
C MET A 72 8.33 0.23 -8.22
N THR A 73 7.96 -1.02 -8.49
CA THR A 73 8.20 -1.61 -9.80
C THR A 73 7.28 -0.97 -10.84
N ILE A 74 7.71 -0.95 -12.10
CA ILE A 74 6.95 -0.36 -13.22
C ILE A 74 5.55 -0.95 -13.32
N ASN A 75 5.40 -2.27 -13.12
CA ASN A 75 4.08 -2.89 -13.14
C ASN A 75 3.16 -2.43 -11.99
N LYS A 76 3.72 -2.02 -10.84
CA LYS A 76 2.95 -1.49 -9.71
C LYS A 76 2.62 -0.01 -9.86
N SER A 77 3.33 0.73 -10.71
CA SER A 77 3.04 2.14 -10.99
C SER A 77 1.96 2.34 -12.07
N LYS A 78 1.53 1.28 -12.77
CA LYS A 78 0.48 1.38 -13.78
C LYS A 78 -0.81 1.96 -13.19
N GLY A 79 -1.34 3.01 -13.83
CA GLY A 79 -2.56 3.71 -13.41
C GLY A 79 -2.36 4.70 -12.24
N GLN A 80 -1.13 4.96 -11.81
CA GLN A 80 -0.81 5.94 -10.77
C GLN A 80 -0.28 7.24 -11.40
N PHE A 81 -0.65 8.38 -10.82
CA PHE A 81 -0.13 9.69 -11.21
C PHE A 81 1.04 10.10 -10.31
N LEU A 82 2.20 10.38 -10.91
CA LEU A 82 3.43 10.74 -10.22
C LEU A 82 4.01 12.02 -10.81
N LYS A 83 4.24 13.06 -9.98
CA LYS A 83 4.81 14.33 -10.43
C LYS A 83 6.31 14.23 -10.76
N HIS A 84 7.05 13.47 -9.98
CA HIS A 84 8.50 13.24 -10.16
C HIS A 84 8.78 11.74 -10.00
N VAL A 85 9.55 11.17 -10.94
CA VAL A 85 9.88 9.74 -10.97
C VAL A 85 11.36 9.59 -11.34
N GLY A 86 12.11 8.86 -10.52
CA GLY A 86 13.42 8.33 -10.89
C GLY A 86 13.27 6.89 -11.38
N LEU A 87 13.88 6.56 -12.51
CA LEU A 87 13.94 5.19 -13.04
C LEU A 87 15.32 4.60 -12.74
N PHE A 88 15.32 3.39 -12.16
CA PHE A 88 16.54 2.63 -11.91
C PHE A 88 16.51 1.36 -12.75
N PHE A 89 17.43 1.26 -13.72
CA PHE A 89 17.62 0.08 -14.56
C PHE A 89 18.93 -0.60 -14.18
N PRO A 90 18.90 -1.76 -13.50
CA PRO A 90 20.11 -2.47 -13.11
C PRO A 90 20.86 -3.09 -14.31
N GLN A 91 20.18 -3.26 -15.44
CA GLN A 91 20.75 -3.74 -16.71
C GLN A 91 20.19 -2.89 -17.85
N SER A 92 20.90 -2.79 -18.97
CA SER A 92 20.41 -2.06 -20.15
C SER A 92 19.16 -2.74 -20.68
N THR A 93 18.03 -2.02 -20.70
CA THR A 93 16.72 -2.55 -21.12
C THR A 93 16.26 -2.02 -22.48
N PHE A 94 17.07 -1.19 -23.16
CA PHE A 94 16.72 -0.64 -24.47
C PHE A 94 17.47 -1.40 -25.57
N SER A 95 16.75 -2.23 -26.32
CA SER A 95 17.24 -2.91 -27.52
C SER A 95 16.52 -2.46 -28.80
N HIS A 96 15.69 -1.42 -28.72
CA HIS A 96 15.02 -0.85 -29.89
C HIS A 96 15.17 0.67 -29.92
N GLY A 97 15.79 1.14 -31.00
CA GLY A 97 15.71 2.49 -31.53
C GLY A 97 14.99 2.47 -32.87
#